data_AF-A0A7V1XXX0-F1
#
_entry.id   AF-A0A7V1XXX0-F1
#
_cell.length_a   1.000
_cell.length_b   1.000
_cell.length_c   1.000
_cell.angle_alpha   90.00
_cell.angle_beta   90.00
_cell.angle_gamma   90.00
#
_symmetry.space_group_name_H-M   'P 1'
#
loop_
_entity.id
_entity.type
_entity.pdbx_description
1 polymer ?
#
loop_
_entity_poly.entity_id
_entity_poly.type
_entity_poly.pdbx_seq_one_letter_code
_entity_poly.pdbx_strand_id
1 'polypeptide(L)'
;MKELGDAINETLSNSEQIAEVIGRIKEEGYDVFLVLEATVGFNRQDGQTAPVTAGEAESDAVPELKVNAQDMRFLKSLRISMDDAA
;
A
#
# COMPACT_ATOMS: atom_id res chain seq x y z
N MET A 1 2.64 10.94 -11.45
CA MET A 1 1.72 9.81 -11.72
C MET A 1 1.92 9.21 -13.09
N LYS A 2 2.03 10.02 -14.17
CA LYS A 2 2.35 9.52 -15.52
C LYS A 2 3.63 8.67 -15.56
N GLU A 3 4.73 9.18 -15.02
CA GLU A 3 6.02 8.47 -15.01
C GLU A 3 5.99 7.08 -14.35
N LEU A 4 5.22 6.91 -13.27
CA LEU A 4 5.05 5.60 -12.62
C LEU A 4 4.20 4.67 -13.48
N GLY A 5 3.12 5.18 -14.08
CA GLY A 5 2.32 4.42 -15.03
C GLY A 5 3.13 3.98 -16.25
N ASP A 6 3.94 4.89 -16.80
CA ASP A 6 4.82 4.63 -17.93
C ASP A 6 5.90 3.59 -17.56
N ALA A 7 6.53 3.71 -16.39
CA ALA A 7 7.53 2.75 -15.91
C ALA A 7 6.93 1.35 -15.66
N ILE A 8 5.72 1.27 -15.10
CA ILE A 8 5.01 -0.01 -14.92
C ILE A 8 4.67 -0.61 -16.28
N ASN A 9 4.15 0.20 -17.22
CA ASN A 9 3.81 -0.26 -18.56
C ASN A 9 5.04 -0.79 -19.32
N GLU A 10 6.16 -0.08 -19.23
CA GLU A 10 7.44 -0.49 -19.81
C GLU A 10 7.95 -1.79 -19.18
N THR A 11 7.91 -1.89 -17.84
CA THR A 11 8.30 -3.10 -17.11
C THR A 11 7.45 -4.30 -17.52
N LEU A 12 6.14 -4.10 -17.64
CA LEU A 12 5.21 -5.16 -18.00
C LEU A 12 5.42 -5.62 -19.45
N SER A 13 5.63 -4.66 -20.37
CA SER A 13 5.81 -4.92 -21.79
C SER A 13 7.15 -5.59 -22.11
N ASN A 14 8.19 -5.30 -21.32
CA ASN A 14 9.53 -5.86 -21.50
C ASN A 14 9.79 -7.11 -20.64
N SER A 15 8.83 -7.56 -19.84
CA SER A 15 9.00 -8.74 -18.99
C SER A 15 8.82 -10.04 -19.78
N GLU A 16 9.91 -10.74 -20.04
CA GLU A 16 9.91 -12.05 -20.69
C GLU A 16 9.06 -13.07 -19.92
N GLN A 17 9.13 -13.05 -18.59
CA GLN A 17 8.36 -13.95 -17.73
C GLN A 17 6.85 -13.77 -17.90
N ILE A 18 6.38 -12.51 -18.02
CA ILE A 18 4.96 -12.22 -18.23
C ILE A 18 4.56 -12.63 -19.65
N ALA A 19 5.40 -12.37 -20.65
CA ALA A 19 5.15 -12.77 -22.03
C ALA A 19 5.01 -14.29 -22.20
N GLU A 20 5.86 -15.09 -21.56
CA GLU A 20 5.75 -16.56 -21.58
C GLU A 20 4.44 -17.07 -20.98
N VAL A 21 3.99 -16.48 -19.87
CA VAL A 21 2.72 -16.86 -19.24
C VAL A 21 1.56 -16.52 -20.15
N ILE A 22 1.54 -15.32 -20.73
CA ILE A 22 0.50 -14.90 -21.69
C ILE A 22 0.51 -15.82 -22.93
N GLY A 23 1.69 -16.19 -23.43
CA GLY A 23 1.85 -17.10 -24.56
C GLY A 23 1.18 -18.46 -24.32
N ARG A 24 1.47 -19.09 -23.18
CA ARG A 24 0.83 -20.36 -22.79
C ARG A 24 -0.68 -20.25 -22.69
N ILE A 25 -1.19 -19.17 -22.11
CA ILE A 25 -2.63 -18.93 -22.01
C ILE A 25 -3.25 -18.76 -23.42
N LYS A 26 -2.57 -18.07 -24.34
CA LYS A 26 -3.04 -17.95 -25.73
C LYS A 26 -3.03 -19.27 -26.49
N GLU A 27 -2.03 -20.13 -26.25
CA GLU A 27 -1.93 -21.46 -26.86
C GLU A 27 -3.08 -22.39 -26.44
N GLU A 28 -3.63 -22.19 -25.24
CA GLU A 28 -4.85 -22.87 -24.77
C GLU A 28 -6.14 -22.35 -25.45
N GLY A 29 -6.04 -21.32 -26.31
CA GLY A 29 -7.14 -20.77 -27.09
C GLY A 29 -7.83 -19.56 -26.46
N TYR A 30 -7.26 -18.97 -25.41
CA TYR A 30 -7.81 -17.78 -24.77
C TYR A 30 -7.33 -16.48 -25.42
N ASP A 31 -8.21 -15.48 -25.52
CA ASP A 31 -7.85 -14.10 -25.86
C ASP A 31 -7.57 -13.31 -24.57
N VAL A 32 -6.37 -12.72 -24.49
CA VAL A 32 -5.83 -12.14 -23.25
C VAL A 32 -5.77 -10.62 -23.36
N PHE A 33 -6.49 -9.94 -22.47
CA PHE A 33 -6.39 -8.51 -22.24
C PHE A 33 -6.04 -8.28 -20.76
N LEU A 34 -5.17 -7.30 -20.49
CA LEU A 34 -4.73 -6.99 -19.13
C LEU A 34 -5.00 -5.52 -18.82
N VAL A 35 -5.72 -5.27 -17.73
CA VAL A 35 -6.00 -3.93 -17.20
C VAL A 35 -5.45 -3.89 -15.78
N LEU A 36 -4.63 -2.91 -15.47
CA LEU A 36 -4.00 -2.76 -14.16
C LEU A 36 -4.55 -1.52 -13.45
N GLU A 37 -5.23 -1.75 -12.33
CA GLU A 37 -5.64 -0.70 -11.40
C GLU A 37 -4.74 -0.76 -10.16
N ALA A 38 -3.94 0.29 -9.95
CA ALA A 38 -3.09 0.41 -8.77
C ALA A 38 -3.41 1.72 -8.02
N THR A 39 -3.71 1.61 -6.72
CA THR A 39 -3.84 2.77 -5.84
C THR A 39 -2.51 3.05 -5.19
N VAL A 40 -1.94 4.23 -5.46
CA VAL A 40 -0.60 4.62 -4.96
C VAL A 40 -0.75 5.70 -3.89
N GLY A 41 -0.37 5.35 -2.66
CA GLY A 41 -0.31 6.28 -1.53
C GLY A 41 1.07 6.94 -1.43
N PHE A 42 1.11 8.25 -1.19
CA PHE A 42 2.35 9.00 -0.96
C PHE A 42 2.34 9.52 0.48
N ASN A 43 3.43 9.29 1.22
CA ASN A 43 3.67 9.93 2.50
C ASN A 43 4.92 10.83 2.37
N ARG A 44 4.77 12.13 2.59
CA ARG A 44 5.91 13.05 2.58
C ARG A 44 6.57 13.02 3.95
N GLN A 45 7.80 12.51 4.02
CA GLN A 45 8.66 12.75 5.17
C GLN A 45 9.20 14.18 5.08
N ASP A 46 8.37 15.14 5.48
CA ASP A 46 8.81 16.50 5.72
C ASP A 46 9.64 16.50 7.03
N GLY A 47 10.92 16.15 6.93
CA GLY A 47 11.98 16.58 7.85
C GLY A 47 11.78 16.31 9.36
N GLN A 48 11.14 15.22 9.75
CA GLN A 48 11.16 14.78 11.15
C GLN A 48 11.81 13.41 11.24
N THR A 49 12.99 13.39 11.85
CA THR A 49 13.70 12.18 12.28
C THR A 49 12.80 11.41 13.25
N ALA A 50 11.91 10.58 12.70
CA ALA A 50 11.33 9.46 13.39
C ALA A 50 11.92 8.21 12.73
N PRO A 51 12.62 7.33 13.48
CA PRO A 51 13.19 6.13 12.89
C PRO A 51 12.02 5.25 12.43
N VAL A 52 11.94 5.03 11.12
CA VAL A 52 11.18 3.91 10.57
C VAL A 52 12.05 2.68 10.80
N THR A 53 11.89 2.04 11.96
CA THR A 53 12.35 0.66 12.14
C THR A 53 11.20 -0.26 11.78
N ALA A 54 11.14 -0.61 10.49
CA ALA A 54 10.58 -1.89 10.09
C ALA A 54 11.62 -2.94 10.50
N GLY A 55 11.34 -3.67 11.58
CA GLY A 55 12.20 -4.75 12.07
C GLY A 55 12.25 -4.79 13.60
N GLU A 56 11.44 -5.69 14.15
CA GLU A 56 11.60 -6.41 15.41
C GLU A 56 12.70 -5.89 16.36
N ALA A 57 12.31 -5.05 17.32
CA ALA A 57 12.99 -4.95 18.59
C ALA A 57 11.92 -4.84 19.67
N GLU A 58 11.76 -5.92 20.42
CA GLU A 58 11.06 -5.94 21.70
C GLU A 58 11.58 -4.77 22.55
N SER A 59 10.73 -3.78 22.77
CA SER A 59 10.95 -2.80 23.83
C SER A 59 9.64 -2.66 24.59
N ASP A 60 9.68 -2.99 25.87
CA ASP A 60 8.65 -2.79 26.91
C ASP A 60 8.35 -1.30 27.15
N ALA A 61 8.20 -0.52 26.09
CA ALA A 61 7.69 0.84 26.15
C ALA A 61 6.27 0.80 25.59
N VAL A 62 5.27 0.76 26.48
CA VAL A 62 3.86 0.94 26.08
C VAL A 62 3.80 2.24 25.28
N PRO A 63 3.51 2.20 23.97
CA PRO A 63 3.47 3.41 23.17
C PRO A 63 2.30 4.24 23.66
N GLU A 64 2.60 5.41 24.21
CA GLU A 64 1.59 6.33 24.73
C GLU A 64 0.75 6.85 23.55
N LEU A 65 -0.47 6.34 23.42
CA LEU A 65 -1.37 6.69 22.33
C LEU A 65 -1.82 8.15 22.48
N LYS A 66 -1.21 9.06 21.72
CA LYS A 66 -1.60 10.47 21.68
C LYS A 66 -2.70 10.68 20.65
N VAL A 67 -3.95 10.77 21.11
CA VAL A 67 -5.14 11.01 20.28
C VAL A 67 -5.39 12.51 20.15
N ASN A 68 -5.56 13.01 18.92
CA ASN A 68 -5.89 14.40 18.65
C ASN A 68 -7.40 14.61 18.34
N ALA A 69 -7.83 15.87 18.23
CA ALA A 69 -9.25 16.20 18.00
C ALA A 69 -9.80 15.74 16.64
N GLN A 70 -8.95 15.61 15.62
CA GLN A 70 -9.31 15.09 14.30
C GLN A 70 -9.52 13.57 14.38
N ASP A 71 -8.63 12.86 15.07
CA ASP A 71 -8.74 11.42 15.31
C ASP A 71 -10.07 11.08 16.01
N MET A 72 -10.45 11.88 17.02
CA MET A 72 -11.74 11.72 17.71
C MET A 72 -12.95 11.87 16.78
N ARG A 73 -12.90 12.78 15.81
CA ARG A 73 -13.98 12.95 14.82
C ARG A 73 -14.02 11.77 13.85
N PHE A 74 -12.85 11.28 13.45
CA PHE A 74 -12.70 10.14 12.56
C PHE A 74 -13.22 8.84 13.19
N LEU A 75 -12.81 8.55 14.44
CA LEU A 75 -13.27 7.37 15.18
C LEU A 75 -14.78 7.40 15.41
N LYS A 76 -15.34 8.58 15.72
CA LYS A 76 -16.81 8.76 15.81
C LYS A 76 -17.51 8.49 14.48
N SER A 77 -16.93 8.89 13.35
CA SER A 77 -17.49 8.61 12.02
C SER A 77 -17.54 7.11 11.72
N LEU A 78 -16.58 6.35 12.25
CA LEU A 78 -16.48 4.90 12.15
C LEU A 78 -17.27 4.15 13.23
N ARG A 79 -17.99 4.87 14.12
CA ARG A 79 -18.67 4.30 15.31
C ARG A 79 -17.73 3.51 16.24
N ILE A 80 -16.45 3.85 16.25
CA ILE A 80 -15.46 3.28 17.16
C ILE A 80 -15.46 4.13 18.43
N SER A 81 -15.78 3.51 19.57
CA SER A 81 -15.74 4.16 20.89
C SER A 81 -14.42 3.83 21.58
N MET A 82 -13.80 4.82 22.21
CA MET A 82 -12.59 4.66 23.03
C MET A 82 -12.95 4.47 24.52
N ASP A 83 -14.03 3.75 24.80
CA ASP A 83 -14.31 3.29 26.17
C ASP A 83 -13.43 2.07 26.43
N ASP A 84 -12.38 2.26 27.22
CA ASP A 84 -11.66 1.15 27.83
C ASP A 84 -12.50 0.67 29.02
N ALA A 85 -13.00 -0.56 28.94
CA ALA A 85 -13.59 -1.22 30.09
C ALA A 85 -12.45 -1.75 30.98
N ALA A 86 -12.03 -0.94 31.95
CA ALA A 86 -11.42 -1.36 33.22
C ALA A 86 -11.35 -0.19 34.22
#